data_AF-A0A3L6J8V1-F1
#
_entry.id   AF-A0A3L6J8V1-F1
#
_cell.length_a   1.000
_cell.length_b   1.000
_cell.length_c   1.000
_cell.angle_alpha   90.00
_cell.angle_beta   90.00
_cell.angle_gamma   90.00
#
_symmetry.space_group_name_H-M   'P 1'
#
loop_
_entity.id
_entity.type
_entity.pdbx_description
1 polymer ?
#
loop_
_entity_poly.entity_id
_entity_poly.type
_entity_poly.pdbx_seq_one_letter_code
_entity_poly.pdbx_strand_id
1 'polypeptide(L)'
;MVNEMTPSGQMEGHEFTVWSLAITPDGRIIVSGGQDATIRLWDFASGKELHKFLGHNGPVYRLLVMPDGKRLVSIADKDLAVKIWDLETHELIRSLAPNSVHVTAIAVSPDQRFIVTGGDDGVARYWDIDRGVMLRSSDHGRGIYSLIVSPDGRYLISGSKRTPGTRDVGVVWIWDFELGVQLRLLEGHQGHVTALAMTADSRYILSGDQHGTVYLWDLETGTLLKTMTGHHAPILTIHITNDGQHVITGSSDGTVRVWVLRGGVLIADLTHTSNVHSMVVTPDSRYIITGSMEGLVEIWEFERESPWFDKTKELAEEAQAELEAFRMLQIKKIMTRYETLPLDRLGILLRFKTPEELEDWLLDLPPEMPVKIDGKDLIIIKKTV
;
A
#
# COMPACT_ATOMS: atom_id res chain seq x y z
N MET A 1 23.03 -14.79 9.37
CA MET A 1 23.50 -13.55 10.01
C MET A 1 22.35 -12.58 9.90
N VAL A 2 21.77 -12.20 11.03
CA VAL A 2 20.73 -11.16 11.08
C VAL A 2 21.49 -9.86 10.80
N ASN A 3 21.25 -9.23 9.65
CA ASN A 3 21.78 -7.91 9.38
C ASN A 3 21.02 -6.95 10.31
N GLU A 4 21.62 -6.59 11.44
CA GLU A 4 21.18 -5.45 12.23
C GLU A 4 21.34 -4.21 11.33
N MET A 5 20.25 -3.79 10.69
CA MET A 5 20.20 -2.46 10.07
C MET A 5 20.21 -1.44 11.19
N THR A 6 21.02 -0.40 11.03
CA THR A 6 20.93 0.82 11.82
C THR A 6 20.09 1.83 11.05
N PRO A 7 19.32 2.70 11.72
CA PRO A 7 18.60 3.77 11.02
C PRO A 7 19.61 4.65 10.26
N SER A 8 19.29 4.96 9.00
CA SER A 8 20.10 5.83 8.13
C SER A 8 19.93 7.31 8.47
N GLY A 9 18.86 7.67 9.16
CA GLY A 9 18.59 9.00 9.67
C GLY A 9 17.55 8.99 10.78
N GLN A 10 17.53 10.06 11.57
CA GLN A 10 16.56 10.27 12.65
C GLN A 10 16.10 11.73 12.65
N MET A 11 14.83 11.95 12.99
CA MET A 11 14.26 13.28 13.21
C MET A 11 13.76 13.35 14.66
N GLU A 12 14.24 14.35 15.38
CA GLU A 12 13.96 14.55 16.80
C GLU A 12 13.04 15.76 17.00
N GLY A 13 12.05 15.63 17.88
CA GLY A 13 11.28 16.79 18.31
C GLY A 13 10.06 16.47 19.15
N HIS A 14 9.41 15.31 18.97
CA HIS A 14 8.31 14.91 19.85
C HIS A 14 8.82 14.61 21.26
N GLU A 15 8.05 15.02 22.28
CA GLU A 15 8.46 14.82 23.68
C GLU A 15 8.27 13.37 24.16
N PHE A 16 7.55 12.54 23.40
CA PHE A 16 7.19 11.15 23.70
C PHE A 16 6.78 10.42 22.41
N THR A 17 6.26 9.18 22.55
CA THR A 17 5.79 8.28 21.49
C THR A 17 5.22 8.96 20.24
N VAL A 18 5.77 8.59 19.09
CA VAL A 18 5.19 8.86 17.77
C VAL A 18 4.17 7.77 17.46
N TRP A 19 2.89 8.10 17.61
CA TRP A 19 1.80 7.14 17.43
C TRP A 19 1.37 6.96 15.99
N SER A 20 1.58 7.98 15.16
CA SER A 20 1.16 7.95 13.76
C SER A 20 2.15 8.64 12.85
N LEU A 21 2.27 8.11 11.65
CA LEU A 21 3.11 8.62 10.57
C LEU A 21 2.32 8.61 9.27
N ALA A 22 2.55 9.60 8.44
CA ALA A 22 2.08 9.70 7.07
C ALA A 22 3.20 10.29 6.21
N ILE A 23 3.18 10.02 4.91
CA ILE A 23 4.09 10.63 3.94
C ILE A 23 3.28 11.20 2.77
N THR A 24 3.72 12.32 2.21
CA THR A 24 3.09 12.86 1.00
C THR A 24 3.30 11.92 -0.20
N PRO A 25 2.38 11.90 -1.18
CA PRO A 25 2.50 11.07 -2.37
C PRO A 25 3.76 11.32 -3.21
N ASP A 26 4.34 12.52 -3.12
CA ASP A 26 5.60 12.87 -3.77
C ASP A 26 6.85 12.46 -2.96
N GLY A 27 6.66 11.90 -1.75
CA GLY A 27 7.71 11.42 -0.87
C GLY A 27 8.53 12.51 -0.18
N ARG A 28 8.16 13.78 -0.31
CA ARG A 28 8.99 14.91 0.16
C ARG A 28 8.76 15.28 1.62
N ILE A 29 7.54 15.11 2.12
CA ILE A 29 7.16 15.54 3.45
C ILE A 29 6.71 14.33 4.27
N ILE A 30 7.34 14.14 5.42
CA ILE A 30 6.85 13.23 6.46
C ILE A 30 6.00 14.03 7.44
N VAL A 31 4.89 13.44 7.86
CA VAL A 31 4.01 13.98 8.89
C VAL A 31 4.00 13.00 10.05
N SER A 32 4.28 13.46 11.27
CA SER A 32 4.25 12.65 12.49
C SER A 32 3.26 13.20 13.50
N GLY A 33 2.54 12.30 14.18
CA GLY A 33 1.57 12.60 15.22
C GLY A 33 2.03 11.99 16.53
N GLY A 34 2.18 12.84 17.54
CA GLY A 34 2.82 12.48 18.81
C GLY A 34 1.86 12.36 19.98
N GLN A 35 2.35 11.74 21.05
CA GLN A 35 1.72 11.75 22.37
C GLN A 35 1.66 13.14 23.01
N ASP A 36 2.52 14.07 22.54
CA ASP A 36 2.55 15.48 22.95
C ASP A 36 1.36 16.31 22.41
N ALA A 37 0.37 15.67 21.76
CA ALA A 37 -0.79 16.29 21.13
C ALA A 37 -0.45 17.22 19.94
N THR A 38 0.72 17.01 19.33
CA THR A 38 1.18 17.81 18.19
C THR A 38 1.30 16.97 16.94
N ILE A 39 1.20 17.65 15.79
CA ILE A 39 1.53 17.08 14.49
C ILE A 39 2.72 17.87 13.95
N ARG A 40 3.77 17.18 13.51
CA ARG A 40 4.98 17.81 12.95
C ARG A 40 5.18 17.41 11.50
N LEU A 41 5.61 18.37 10.71
CA LEU A 41 5.97 18.22 9.31
C LEU A 41 7.48 18.26 9.19
N TRP A 42 8.02 17.34 8.43
CA TRP A 42 9.45 17.18 8.24
C TRP A 42 9.77 17.12 6.75
N ASP A 43 10.80 17.84 6.34
CA ASP A 43 11.39 17.67 5.03
C ASP A 43 12.19 16.36 5.01
N PHE A 44 11.81 15.43 4.15
CA PHE A 44 12.42 14.10 4.09
C PHE A 44 13.91 14.16 3.74
N ALA A 45 14.29 15.05 2.82
CA ALA A 45 15.66 15.12 2.31
C ALA A 45 16.65 15.71 3.33
N SER A 46 16.23 16.73 4.09
CA SER A 46 17.08 17.42 5.05
C SER A 46 16.87 16.98 6.51
N GLY A 47 15.78 16.27 6.80
CA GLY A 47 15.38 15.89 8.16
C GLY A 47 14.93 17.06 9.04
N LYS A 48 14.74 18.26 8.46
CA LYS A 48 14.36 19.46 9.21
C LYS A 48 12.86 19.52 9.45
N GLU A 49 12.48 19.94 10.65
CA GLU A 49 11.10 20.32 10.95
C GLU A 49 10.70 21.56 10.13
N LEU A 50 9.66 21.43 9.32
CA LEU A 50 9.07 22.49 8.50
C LEU A 50 8.00 23.25 9.26
N HIS A 51 7.16 22.52 9.99
CA HIS A 51 6.03 23.10 10.71
C HIS A 51 5.53 22.20 11.84
N LYS A 52 4.83 22.82 12.80
CA LYS A 52 4.19 22.16 13.93
C LYS A 52 2.74 22.64 14.06
N PHE A 53 1.80 21.77 13.75
CA PHE A 53 0.38 22.04 13.97
C PHE A 53 0.01 21.87 15.45
N LEU A 54 -0.77 22.83 15.93
CA LEU A 54 -1.34 22.87 17.28
C LEU A 54 -2.86 22.90 17.20
N GLY A 55 -3.54 22.31 18.18
CA GLY A 55 -5.01 22.37 18.27
C GLY A 55 -5.70 21.06 18.68
N HIS A 56 -4.95 19.98 18.86
CA HIS A 56 -5.43 18.76 19.51
C HIS A 56 -5.25 18.84 21.04
N ASN A 57 -6.16 18.22 21.80
CA ASN A 57 -6.14 18.19 23.27
C ASN A 57 -5.61 16.86 23.85
N GLY A 58 -5.12 15.96 23.01
CA GLY A 58 -4.61 14.65 23.39
C GLY A 58 -3.73 14.02 22.31
N PRO A 59 -3.15 12.83 22.60
CA PRO A 59 -2.29 12.11 21.67
C PRO A 59 -2.89 11.94 20.28
N VAL A 60 -2.09 12.21 19.24
CA VAL A 60 -2.51 12.06 17.84
C VAL A 60 -2.18 10.65 17.35
N TYR A 61 -3.16 9.74 17.40
CA TYR A 61 -2.93 8.31 17.14
C TYR A 61 -3.23 7.85 15.72
N ARG A 62 -3.85 8.68 14.88
CA ARG A 62 -4.02 8.41 13.43
C ARG A 62 -3.85 9.68 12.61
N LEU A 63 -3.09 9.54 11.53
CA LEU A 63 -2.85 10.55 10.51
C LEU A 63 -3.01 9.92 9.13
N LEU A 64 -3.48 10.72 8.19
CA LEU A 64 -3.59 10.33 6.79
C LEU A 64 -3.38 11.58 5.91
N VAL A 65 -2.39 11.55 5.03
CA VAL A 65 -2.25 12.55 3.96
C VAL A 65 -3.16 12.14 2.81
N MET A 66 -3.95 13.09 2.31
CA MET A 66 -4.85 12.83 1.19
C MET A 66 -4.05 12.58 -0.10
N PRO A 67 -4.62 11.83 -1.08
CA PRO A 67 -3.95 11.54 -2.35
C PRO A 67 -3.49 12.75 -3.16
N ASP A 68 -4.07 13.94 -2.95
CA ASP A 68 -3.59 15.19 -3.56
C ASP A 68 -2.28 15.74 -2.95
N GLY A 69 -1.86 15.22 -1.79
CA GLY A 69 -0.71 15.68 -1.03
C GLY A 69 -0.88 17.07 -0.39
N LYS A 70 -2.08 17.65 -0.43
CA LYS A 70 -2.35 19.02 0.04
C LYS A 70 -3.08 19.06 1.36
N ARG A 71 -3.89 18.04 1.65
CA ARG A 71 -4.70 17.98 2.87
C ARG A 71 -4.20 16.86 3.77
N LEU A 72 -4.22 17.14 5.07
CA LEU A 72 -3.94 16.17 6.12
C LEU A 72 -5.19 15.95 6.95
N VAL A 73 -5.48 14.69 7.26
CA VAL A 73 -6.55 14.33 8.17
C VAL A 73 -5.96 13.72 9.43
N SER A 74 -6.43 14.16 10.60
CA SER A 74 -5.92 13.70 11.89
C SER A 74 -7.04 13.38 12.86
N ILE A 75 -6.74 12.41 13.72
CA ILE A 75 -7.58 12.06 14.86
C ILE A 75 -6.70 11.99 16.10
N ALA A 76 -7.19 12.59 17.17
CA ALA A 76 -6.52 12.60 18.45
C ALA A 76 -7.47 12.17 19.56
N ASP A 77 -6.86 11.72 20.65
CA ASP A 77 -7.62 11.38 21.84
C ASP A 77 -8.27 12.64 22.43
N LYS A 78 -9.42 12.47 23.08
CA LYS A 78 -10.25 13.53 23.70
C LYS A 78 -10.87 14.58 22.78
N ASP A 79 -10.42 14.71 21.55
CA ASP A 79 -10.93 15.72 20.61
C ASP A 79 -12.35 15.42 20.10
N LEU A 80 -12.78 14.14 20.15
CA LEU A 80 -14.06 13.63 19.63
C LEU A 80 -14.37 14.11 18.19
N ALA A 81 -13.32 14.51 17.47
CA ALA A 81 -13.40 15.17 16.19
C ALA A 81 -12.27 14.73 15.29
N VAL A 82 -12.57 14.68 14.00
CA VAL A 82 -11.60 14.50 12.93
C VAL A 82 -11.26 15.87 12.38
N LYS A 83 -9.98 16.24 12.40
CA LYS A 83 -9.52 17.54 11.91
C LYS A 83 -8.91 17.38 10.52
N ILE A 84 -9.19 18.34 9.64
CA ILE A 84 -8.65 18.44 8.29
C ILE A 84 -7.82 19.71 8.23
N TRP A 85 -6.56 19.56 7.86
CA TRP A 85 -5.56 20.62 7.81
C TRP A 85 -5.08 20.82 6.37
N ASP A 86 -4.70 22.05 6.06
CA ASP A 86 -4.01 22.39 4.83
C ASP A 86 -2.49 22.28 5.05
N LEU A 87 -1.80 21.53 4.19
CA LEU A 87 -0.35 21.34 4.29
C LEU A 87 0.45 22.50 3.66
N GLU A 88 -0.18 23.37 2.88
CA GLU A 88 0.47 24.55 2.27
C GLU A 88 0.31 25.79 3.15
N THR A 89 -0.90 26.07 3.63
CA THR A 89 -1.17 27.23 4.51
C THR A 89 -0.92 26.93 5.98
N HIS A 90 -0.83 25.65 6.35
CA HIS A 90 -0.74 25.16 7.72
C HIS A 90 -1.93 25.55 8.62
N GLU A 91 -3.11 25.74 8.02
CA GLU A 91 -4.32 26.10 8.75
C GLU A 91 -5.29 24.92 8.91
N LEU A 92 -6.10 24.98 9.98
CA LEU A 92 -7.23 24.06 10.15
C LEU A 92 -8.34 24.45 9.17
N ILE A 93 -8.58 23.60 8.17
CA ILE A 93 -9.67 23.78 7.20
C ILE A 93 -11.01 23.48 7.86
N ARG A 94 -11.10 22.34 8.56
CA ARG A 94 -12.38 21.84 9.09
C ARG A 94 -12.20 20.89 10.26
N SER A 95 -13.20 20.87 11.14
CA SER A 95 -13.38 19.86 12.18
C SER A 95 -14.70 19.14 11.95
N LEU A 96 -14.65 17.83 11.68
CA LEU A 96 -15.81 16.96 11.60
C LEU A 96 -16.04 16.36 12.99
N ALA A 97 -17.23 16.51 13.56
CA ALA A 97 -17.55 15.98 14.89
C ALA A 97 -18.45 14.74 14.76
N PRO A 98 -17.89 13.52 14.63
CA PRO A 98 -18.65 12.29 14.58
C PRO A 98 -19.25 11.90 15.94
N ASN A 99 -20.18 12.71 16.45
CA ASN A 99 -20.86 12.52 17.73
C ASN A 99 -19.90 12.24 18.91
N SER A 100 -20.43 11.97 20.11
CA SER A 100 -19.65 11.88 21.36
C SER A 100 -18.92 10.54 21.56
N VAL A 101 -18.30 9.99 20.51
CA VAL A 101 -17.69 8.66 20.53
C VAL A 101 -16.21 8.73 20.16
N HIS A 102 -15.41 7.84 20.75
CA HIS A 102 -14.00 7.68 20.42
C HIS A 102 -13.83 7.10 19.01
N VAL A 103 -13.22 7.87 18.11
CA VAL A 103 -12.99 7.50 16.71
C VAL A 103 -11.67 6.76 16.59
N THR A 104 -11.68 5.49 16.21
CA THR A 104 -10.47 4.65 16.19
C THR A 104 -9.84 4.56 14.80
N ALA A 105 -10.63 4.75 13.76
CA ALA A 105 -10.23 4.50 12.38
C ALA A 105 -10.73 5.56 11.41
N ILE A 106 -9.96 5.78 10.37
CA ILE A 106 -10.27 6.71 9.29
C ILE A 106 -9.81 6.17 7.95
N ALA A 107 -10.59 6.46 6.91
CA ALA A 107 -10.18 6.29 5.52
C ALA A 107 -10.69 7.45 4.67
N VAL A 108 -10.01 7.67 3.55
CA VAL A 108 -10.37 8.64 2.52
C VAL A 108 -10.69 7.89 1.25
N SER A 109 -11.74 8.30 0.54
CA SER A 109 -12.06 7.75 -0.77
C SER A 109 -10.99 8.16 -1.80
N PRO A 110 -10.69 7.31 -2.80
CA PRO A 110 -9.67 7.63 -3.82
C PRO A 110 -9.96 8.91 -4.61
N ASP A 111 -11.24 9.24 -4.80
CA ASP A 111 -11.70 10.47 -5.44
C ASP A 111 -11.63 11.72 -4.55
N GLN A 112 -11.22 11.55 -3.28
CA GLN A 112 -11.01 12.61 -2.29
C GLN A 112 -12.27 13.40 -1.94
N ARG A 113 -13.45 12.81 -2.18
CA ARG A 113 -14.74 13.44 -1.88
C ARG A 113 -15.27 13.06 -0.51
N PHE A 114 -14.89 11.89 -0.01
CA PHE A 114 -15.42 11.34 1.23
C PHE A 114 -14.33 10.98 2.24
N ILE A 115 -14.63 11.27 3.51
CA ILE A 115 -13.95 10.67 4.67
C ILE A 115 -14.92 9.66 5.29
N VAL A 116 -14.40 8.48 5.63
CA VAL A 116 -15.12 7.51 6.45
C VAL A 116 -14.45 7.39 7.81
N THR A 117 -15.23 7.54 8.87
CA THR A 117 -14.76 7.43 10.25
C THR A 117 -15.40 6.21 10.91
N GLY A 118 -14.62 5.39 11.60
CA GLY A 118 -15.09 4.27 12.42
C GLY A 118 -14.69 4.48 13.88
N GLY A 119 -15.52 4.02 14.81
CA GLY A 119 -15.29 4.20 16.24
C GLY A 119 -15.75 3.02 17.08
N ASP A 120 -15.65 3.21 18.40
CA ASP A 120 -15.97 2.20 19.41
C ASP A 120 -17.46 1.82 19.45
N ASP A 121 -18.34 2.66 18.92
CA ASP A 121 -19.78 2.40 18.80
C ASP A 121 -20.14 1.44 17.65
N GLY A 122 -19.17 1.09 16.80
CA GLY A 122 -19.37 0.18 15.67
C GLY A 122 -20.06 0.83 14.47
N VAL A 123 -20.16 2.16 14.44
CA VAL A 123 -20.81 2.88 13.35
C VAL A 123 -19.77 3.52 12.44
N ALA A 124 -19.72 3.07 11.18
CA ALA A 124 -18.97 3.75 10.13
C ALA A 124 -19.78 4.94 9.62
N ARG A 125 -19.21 6.15 9.63
CA ARG A 125 -19.87 7.39 9.20
C ARG A 125 -19.18 7.96 7.99
N TYR A 126 -19.95 8.37 6.99
CA TYR A 126 -19.46 8.88 5.71
C TYR A 126 -19.70 10.38 5.64
N TRP A 127 -18.63 11.13 5.40
CA TRP A 127 -18.62 12.58 5.43
C TRP A 127 -18.25 13.11 4.06
N ASP A 128 -19.02 14.07 3.57
CA ASP A 128 -18.60 14.90 2.43
C ASP A 128 -17.55 15.89 2.93
N ILE A 129 -16.35 15.86 2.35
CA ILE A 129 -15.20 16.65 2.82
C ILE A 129 -15.46 18.15 2.65
N ASP A 130 -15.95 18.56 1.49
CA ASP A 130 -16.09 19.98 1.15
C ASP A 130 -17.26 20.61 1.90
N ARG A 131 -18.39 19.90 1.95
CA ARG A 131 -19.60 20.35 2.68
C ARG A 131 -19.46 20.21 4.18
N GLY A 132 -18.65 19.27 4.66
CA GLY A 132 -18.45 19.01 6.08
C GLY A 132 -19.67 18.38 6.77
N VAL A 133 -20.49 17.64 6.03
CA VAL A 133 -21.72 17.02 6.53
C VAL A 133 -21.64 15.50 6.47
N MET A 134 -22.21 14.84 7.46
CA MET A 134 -22.40 13.39 7.44
C MET A 134 -23.53 13.06 6.45
N LEU A 135 -23.24 12.23 5.47
CA LEU A 135 -24.20 11.81 4.44
C LEU A 135 -24.98 10.57 4.87
N ARG A 136 -24.29 9.61 5.49
CA ARG A 136 -24.86 8.32 5.89
C ARG A 136 -24.01 7.63 6.96
N SER A 137 -24.57 6.58 7.53
CA SER A 137 -23.90 5.70 8.50
C SER A 137 -24.23 4.23 8.25
N SER A 138 -23.27 3.35 8.52
CA SER A 138 -23.41 1.89 8.44
C SER A 138 -23.06 1.26 9.78
N ASP A 139 -24.01 0.56 10.39
CA ASP A 139 -23.83 -0.13 11.66
C ASP A 139 -23.21 -1.52 11.43
N HIS A 140 -22.10 -1.79 12.10
CA HIS A 140 -21.36 -3.05 12.05
C HIS A 140 -21.67 -3.95 13.26
N GLY A 141 -22.41 -3.45 14.27
CA GLY A 141 -22.79 -4.15 15.49
C GLY A 141 -21.67 -4.37 16.51
N ARG A 142 -20.42 -4.04 16.15
CA ARG A 142 -19.23 -4.13 17.00
C ARG A 142 -18.29 -2.97 16.69
N GLY A 143 -17.54 -2.51 17.68
CA GLY A 143 -16.56 -1.44 17.52
C GLY A 143 -15.65 -1.67 16.31
N ILE A 144 -15.34 -0.60 15.59
CA ILE A 144 -14.42 -0.64 14.46
C ILE A 144 -13.03 -0.28 14.99
N TYR A 145 -11.96 -0.88 14.45
CA TYR A 145 -10.58 -0.59 14.88
C TYR A 145 -9.69 -0.15 13.72
N SER A 146 -9.93 -0.69 12.53
CA SER A 146 -9.21 -0.35 11.30
C SER A 146 -10.22 -0.19 10.17
N LEU A 147 -9.90 0.67 9.20
CA LEU A 147 -10.85 1.04 8.14
C LEU A 147 -10.06 1.51 6.92
N ILE A 148 -10.38 0.99 5.73
CA ILE A 148 -9.79 1.41 4.45
C ILE A 148 -10.88 1.44 3.37
N VAL A 149 -10.73 2.34 2.39
CA VAL A 149 -11.52 2.32 1.16
C VAL A 149 -10.67 1.70 0.06
N SER A 150 -11.28 0.92 -0.82
CA SER A 150 -10.55 0.31 -1.92
C SER A 150 -9.98 1.33 -2.90
N PRO A 151 -8.84 1.08 -3.56
CA PRO A 151 -8.27 1.96 -4.59
C PRO A 151 -9.23 2.24 -5.76
N ASP A 152 -10.09 1.29 -6.12
CA ASP A 152 -11.15 1.48 -7.12
C ASP A 152 -12.40 2.21 -6.58
N GLY A 153 -12.43 2.54 -5.28
CA GLY A 153 -13.49 3.29 -4.62
C GLY A 153 -14.80 2.52 -4.40
N ARG A 154 -14.83 1.22 -4.73
CA ARG A 154 -16.05 0.40 -4.70
C ARG A 154 -16.37 -0.23 -3.35
N TYR A 155 -15.36 -0.42 -2.51
CA TYR A 155 -15.49 -1.19 -1.28
C TYR A 155 -15.02 -0.41 -0.06
N LEU A 156 -15.79 -0.50 1.02
CA LEU A 156 -15.32 -0.16 2.36
C LEU A 156 -14.94 -1.46 3.08
N ILE A 157 -13.72 -1.51 3.61
CA ILE A 157 -13.23 -2.64 4.40
C ILE A 157 -13.02 -2.16 5.83
N SER A 158 -13.73 -2.78 6.76
CA SER A 158 -13.70 -2.43 8.18
C SER A 158 -13.23 -3.61 9.01
N GLY A 159 -12.31 -3.38 9.94
CA GLY A 159 -11.79 -4.38 10.87
C GLY A 159 -12.39 -4.23 12.26
N SER A 160 -12.83 -5.33 12.85
CA SER A 160 -13.50 -5.30 14.15
C SER A 160 -12.55 -5.11 15.32
N LYS A 161 -13.00 -4.34 16.31
CA LYS A 161 -12.51 -4.36 17.68
C LYS A 161 -13.19 -5.51 18.40
N ARG A 162 -12.42 -6.51 18.81
CA ARG A 162 -12.89 -7.53 19.75
C ARG A 162 -13.36 -6.86 21.06
N THR A 163 -14.52 -7.25 21.56
CA THR A 163 -15.00 -6.78 22.86
C THR A 163 -14.33 -7.60 23.98
N PRO A 164 -13.65 -6.95 24.95
CA PRO A 164 -13.07 -7.68 26.08
C PRO A 164 -14.13 -8.53 26.80
N GLY A 165 -13.78 -9.78 27.13
CA GLY A 165 -14.68 -10.71 27.82
C GLY A 165 -15.67 -11.47 26.93
N THR A 166 -15.81 -11.13 25.64
CA THR A 166 -16.58 -11.96 24.71
C THR A 166 -15.68 -13.01 24.05
N ARG A 167 -16.29 -14.11 23.58
CA ARG A 167 -15.63 -15.15 22.77
C ARG A 167 -15.68 -14.84 21.28
N ASP A 168 -16.00 -13.59 20.93
CA ASP A 168 -16.13 -13.19 19.55
C ASP A 168 -14.77 -13.25 18.84
N VAL A 169 -14.77 -13.87 17.67
CA VAL A 169 -13.65 -13.79 16.74
C VAL A 169 -13.58 -12.39 16.13
N GLY A 170 -12.37 -11.98 15.78
CA GLY A 170 -12.20 -10.80 14.95
C GLY A 170 -12.76 -11.05 13.55
N VAL A 171 -13.37 -10.02 12.99
CA VAL A 171 -13.99 -10.06 11.68
C VAL A 171 -13.58 -8.86 10.84
N VAL A 172 -13.55 -9.08 9.53
CA VAL A 172 -13.43 -8.02 8.53
C VAL A 172 -14.74 -7.94 7.76
N TRP A 173 -15.39 -6.77 7.79
CA TRP A 173 -16.57 -6.51 6.97
C TRP A 173 -16.16 -5.89 5.64
N ILE A 174 -16.79 -6.36 4.57
CA ILE A 174 -16.68 -5.79 3.24
C ILE A 174 -18.04 -5.22 2.87
N TRP A 175 -18.09 -3.93 2.61
CA TRP A 175 -19.29 -3.19 2.25
C TRP A 175 -19.15 -2.60 0.86
N ASP A 176 -20.27 -2.51 0.15
CA ASP A 176 -20.34 -1.67 -1.05
C ASP A 176 -20.27 -0.20 -0.61
N PHE A 177 -19.27 0.51 -1.11
CA PHE A 177 -19.00 1.89 -0.71
C PHE A 177 -20.08 2.86 -1.18
N GLU A 178 -20.77 2.62 -2.28
CA GLU A 178 -21.78 3.54 -2.79
C GLU A 178 -23.17 3.21 -2.23
N LEU A 179 -23.54 1.93 -2.22
CA LEU A 179 -24.84 1.46 -1.77
C LEU A 179 -24.94 1.35 -0.25
N GLY A 180 -23.81 1.14 0.44
CA GLY A 180 -23.79 1.03 1.90
C GLY A 180 -24.39 -0.28 2.38
N VAL A 181 -24.27 -1.31 1.56
CA VAL A 181 -24.77 -2.66 1.85
C VAL A 181 -23.60 -3.56 2.18
N GLN A 182 -23.73 -4.37 3.23
CA GLN A 182 -22.72 -5.36 3.57
C GLN A 182 -22.71 -6.45 2.49
N LEU A 183 -21.57 -6.64 1.85
CA LEU A 183 -21.37 -7.66 0.81
C LEU A 183 -20.85 -8.96 1.41
N ARG A 184 -19.91 -8.87 2.36
CA ARG A 184 -19.23 -10.04 2.91
C ARG A 184 -18.73 -9.82 4.33
N LEU A 185 -18.56 -10.92 5.04
CA LEU A 185 -17.92 -11.02 6.35
C LEU A 185 -16.79 -12.05 6.26
N LEU A 186 -15.57 -11.66 6.63
CA LEU A 186 -14.43 -12.56 6.74
C LEU A 186 -14.18 -12.84 8.23
N GLU A 187 -14.31 -14.10 8.62
CA GLU A 187 -14.11 -14.56 10.00
C GLU A 187 -12.85 -15.43 10.08
N GLY A 188 -12.10 -15.31 11.18
CA GLY A 188 -10.94 -16.19 11.43
C GLY A 188 -9.87 -15.60 12.34
N HIS A 189 -9.88 -14.28 12.53
CA HIS A 189 -8.91 -13.59 13.38
C HIS A 189 -9.13 -13.94 14.85
N GLN A 190 -8.05 -14.17 15.58
CA GLN A 190 -8.13 -14.57 16.99
C GLN A 190 -8.36 -13.37 17.94
N GLY A 191 -8.55 -12.17 17.40
CA GLY A 191 -8.55 -10.92 18.16
C GLY A 191 -8.99 -9.67 17.43
N HIS A 192 -8.60 -8.49 17.93
CA HIS A 192 -8.81 -7.23 17.19
C HIS A 192 -8.18 -7.32 15.79
N VAL A 193 -8.87 -6.82 14.78
CA VAL A 193 -8.28 -6.57 13.46
C VAL A 193 -7.64 -5.18 13.50
N THR A 194 -6.35 -5.15 13.80
CA THR A 194 -5.60 -3.96 14.18
C THR A 194 -5.10 -3.14 12.98
N ALA A 195 -4.84 -3.82 11.86
CA ALA A 195 -4.35 -3.22 10.63
C ALA A 195 -5.02 -3.83 9.40
N LEU A 196 -5.24 -3.01 8.38
CA LEU A 196 -5.79 -3.41 7.09
C LEU A 196 -4.97 -2.76 5.97
N ALA A 197 -4.74 -3.51 4.91
CA ALA A 197 -4.19 -3.01 3.66
C ALA A 197 -4.84 -3.74 2.49
N MET A 198 -4.78 -3.16 1.29
CA MET A 198 -5.31 -3.81 0.09
C MET A 198 -4.39 -3.56 -1.10
N THR A 199 -4.34 -4.53 -2.01
CA THR A 199 -3.57 -4.40 -3.24
C THR A 199 -4.13 -3.30 -4.15
N ALA A 200 -3.25 -2.65 -4.91
CA ALA A 200 -3.61 -1.55 -5.81
C ALA A 200 -4.66 -1.93 -6.87
N ASP A 201 -4.74 -3.21 -7.22
CA ASP A 201 -5.72 -3.77 -8.15
C ASP A 201 -7.07 -4.15 -7.50
N SER A 202 -7.27 -3.83 -6.21
CA SER A 202 -8.45 -4.18 -5.44
C SER A 202 -8.79 -5.68 -5.39
N ARG A 203 -7.83 -6.58 -5.60
CA ARG A 203 -8.11 -8.04 -5.59
C ARG A 203 -7.89 -8.71 -4.25
N TYR A 204 -6.91 -8.26 -3.46
CA TYR A 204 -6.51 -8.95 -2.24
C TYR A 204 -6.49 -8.03 -1.02
N ILE A 205 -7.05 -8.51 0.09
CA ILE A 205 -7.04 -7.82 1.39
C ILE A 205 -6.00 -8.46 2.28
N LEU A 206 -5.19 -7.63 2.94
CA LEU A 206 -4.38 -8.02 4.08
C LEU A 206 -5.02 -7.50 5.36
N SER A 207 -5.02 -8.37 6.37
CA SER A 207 -5.56 -8.04 7.69
C SER A 207 -4.64 -8.58 8.77
N GLY A 208 -4.22 -7.71 9.67
CA GLY A 208 -3.38 -8.05 10.81
C GLY A 208 -4.19 -8.11 12.09
N ASP A 209 -3.86 -9.04 12.97
CA ASP A 209 -4.55 -9.20 14.25
C ASP A 209 -3.70 -8.86 15.48
N GLN A 210 -4.38 -8.82 16.63
CA GLN A 210 -3.76 -8.58 17.94
C GLN A 210 -2.75 -9.66 18.38
N HIS A 211 -2.72 -10.82 17.70
CA HIS A 211 -1.86 -11.95 18.05
C HIS A 211 -0.67 -12.08 17.12
N GLY A 212 -0.39 -11.08 16.29
CA GLY A 212 0.79 -11.08 15.42
C GLY A 212 0.61 -11.89 14.13
N THR A 213 -0.63 -12.20 13.77
CA THR A 213 -0.93 -12.95 12.54
C THR A 213 -1.44 -12.00 11.46
N VAL A 214 -0.90 -12.14 10.25
CA VAL A 214 -1.43 -11.45 9.06
C VAL A 214 -2.07 -12.46 8.13
N TYR A 215 -3.26 -12.14 7.65
CA TYR A 215 -4.08 -12.96 6.78
C TYR A 215 -4.23 -12.29 5.42
N LEU A 216 -4.00 -13.05 4.36
CA LEU A 216 -4.22 -12.66 2.97
C LEU A 216 -5.52 -13.28 2.46
N TRP A 217 -6.46 -12.45 2.05
CA TRP A 217 -7.78 -12.84 1.56
C TRP A 217 -7.96 -12.46 0.11
N ASP A 218 -8.67 -13.29 -0.62
CA ASP A 218 -9.22 -12.94 -1.93
C ASP A 218 -10.53 -12.16 -1.76
N LEU A 219 -10.63 -10.96 -2.32
CA LEU A 219 -11.80 -10.09 -2.15
C LEU A 219 -13.05 -10.68 -2.81
N GLU A 220 -12.90 -11.23 -4.02
CA GLU A 220 -14.01 -11.72 -4.84
C GLU A 220 -14.68 -12.92 -4.18
N THR A 221 -13.90 -13.90 -3.78
CA THR A 221 -14.38 -15.16 -3.18
C THR A 221 -14.55 -15.07 -1.66
N GLY A 222 -13.78 -14.21 -0.99
CA GLY A 222 -13.67 -14.17 0.47
C GLY A 222 -12.86 -15.30 1.06
N THR A 223 -12.06 -15.99 0.25
CA THR A 223 -11.28 -17.14 0.72
C THR A 223 -9.97 -16.69 1.37
N LEU A 224 -9.59 -17.37 2.45
CA LEU A 224 -8.27 -17.21 3.06
C LEU A 224 -7.23 -17.90 2.17
N LEU A 225 -6.32 -17.12 1.60
CA LEU A 225 -5.27 -17.63 0.72
C LEU A 225 -4.02 -18.04 1.50
N LYS A 226 -3.58 -17.18 2.42
CA LYS A 226 -2.35 -17.37 3.21
C LYS A 226 -2.45 -16.76 4.59
N THR A 227 -1.68 -17.36 5.50
CA THR A 227 -1.47 -16.88 6.86
C THR A 227 0.03 -16.69 7.07
N MET A 228 0.43 -15.46 7.41
CA MET A 228 1.80 -15.07 7.70
C MET A 228 1.93 -14.96 9.22
N THR A 229 2.67 -15.89 9.83
CA THR A 229 2.87 -15.96 11.27
C THR A 229 4.32 -15.72 11.63
N GLY A 230 4.54 -15.13 12.81
CA GLY A 230 5.85 -15.07 13.44
C GLY A 230 6.12 -13.80 14.25
N HIS A 231 5.29 -12.77 14.11
CA HIS A 231 5.26 -11.69 15.10
C HIS A 231 4.72 -12.23 16.42
N HIS A 232 5.20 -11.68 17.53
CA HIS A 232 4.86 -12.14 18.88
C HIS A 232 3.92 -11.18 19.62
N ALA A 233 3.48 -10.12 18.96
CA ALA A 233 2.62 -9.08 19.49
C ALA A 233 1.70 -8.52 18.38
N PRO A 234 0.71 -7.67 18.70
CA PRO A 234 -0.20 -7.07 17.73
C PRO A 234 0.48 -6.45 16.50
N ILE A 235 -0.07 -6.73 15.32
CA ILE A 235 0.29 -6.07 14.06
C ILE A 235 -0.34 -4.68 14.03
N LEU A 236 0.44 -3.61 14.08
CA LEU A 236 -0.11 -2.25 14.17
C LEU A 236 -0.22 -1.56 12.81
N THR A 237 0.56 -2.00 11.84
CA THR A 237 0.61 -1.41 10.50
C THR A 237 0.98 -2.46 9.46
N ILE A 238 0.39 -2.34 8.28
CA ILE A 238 0.66 -3.18 7.11
C ILE A 238 0.79 -2.24 5.93
N HIS A 239 1.87 -2.39 5.17
CA HIS A 239 2.09 -1.68 3.92
C HIS A 239 2.34 -2.69 2.81
N ILE A 240 1.77 -2.43 1.62
CA ILE A 240 2.08 -3.19 0.41
C ILE A 240 2.95 -2.31 -0.46
N THR A 241 4.10 -2.82 -0.84
CA THR A 241 5.03 -2.16 -1.76
C THR A 241 4.38 -1.84 -3.11
N ASN A 242 4.86 -0.79 -3.78
CA ASN A 242 4.24 -0.32 -5.03
C ASN A 242 4.33 -1.34 -6.19
N ASP A 243 5.28 -2.27 -6.15
CA ASP A 243 5.37 -3.39 -7.11
C ASP A 243 4.32 -4.49 -6.87
N GLY A 244 3.60 -4.42 -5.75
CA GLY A 244 2.60 -5.40 -5.33
C GLY A 244 3.17 -6.78 -4.97
N GLN A 245 4.49 -6.91 -4.78
CA GLN A 245 5.15 -8.19 -4.52
C GLN A 245 5.42 -8.41 -3.03
N HIS A 246 5.66 -7.34 -2.28
CA HIS A 246 6.07 -7.42 -0.88
C HIS A 246 5.08 -6.77 0.06
N VAL A 247 4.95 -7.38 1.24
CA VAL A 247 4.20 -6.87 2.38
C VAL A 247 5.19 -6.53 3.47
N ILE A 248 5.04 -5.35 4.05
CA ILE A 248 5.84 -4.93 5.20
C ILE A 248 4.90 -4.74 6.39
N THR A 249 5.23 -5.36 7.51
CA THR A 249 4.39 -5.39 8.71
C THR A 249 5.16 -4.83 9.89
N GLY A 250 4.58 -3.87 10.59
CA GLY A 250 5.13 -3.31 11.83
C GLY A 250 4.33 -3.82 13.03
N SER A 251 5.03 -4.26 14.06
CA SER A 251 4.44 -4.88 15.25
C SER A 251 4.89 -4.19 16.54
N SER A 252 4.05 -4.34 17.55
CA SER A 252 4.37 -3.92 18.93
C SER A 252 5.42 -4.81 19.62
N ASP A 253 5.89 -5.88 18.98
CA ASP A 253 7.06 -6.65 19.45
C ASP A 253 8.39 -5.94 19.14
N GLY A 254 8.32 -4.77 18.52
CA GLY A 254 9.48 -4.00 18.09
C GLY A 254 10.12 -4.53 16.83
N THR A 255 9.42 -5.35 16.03
CA THR A 255 9.95 -5.83 14.75
C THR A 255 9.18 -5.27 13.56
N VAL A 256 9.93 -4.98 12.49
CA VAL A 256 9.39 -4.75 11.15
C VAL A 256 9.77 -5.95 10.28
N ARG A 257 8.77 -6.62 9.71
CA ARG A 257 8.99 -7.81 8.89
C ARG A 257 8.56 -7.59 7.46
N VAL A 258 9.34 -8.13 6.53
CA VAL A 258 9.05 -8.10 5.11
C VAL A 258 8.72 -9.51 4.64
N TRP A 259 7.64 -9.63 3.88
CA TRP A 259 7.09 -10.88 3.38
C TRP A 259 6.87 -10.81 1.88
N VAL A 260 7.01 -11.94 1.18
CA VAL A 260 6.52 -12.07 -0.19
C VAL A 260 5.01 -12.25 -0.15
N LEU A 261 4.24 -11.36 -0.77
CA LEU A 261 2.77 -11.33 -0.72
C LEU A 261 2.14 -12.67 -1.13
N ARG A 262 2.50 -13.19 -2.32
CA ARG A 262 1.90 -14.43 -2.85
C ARG A 262 2.38 -15.69 -2.14
N GLY A 263 3.62 -15.66 -1.64
CA GLY A 263 4.24 -16.80 -0.96
C GLY A 263 3.88 -16.88 0.52
N GLY A 264 3.63 -15.73 1.17
CA GLY A 264 3.56 -15.61 2.61
C GLY A 264 4.88 -15.90 3.33
N VAL A 265 6.01 -15.82 2.61
CA VAL A 265 7.34 -16.19 3.12
C VAL A 265 8.01 -14.96 3.71
N LEU A 266 8.51 -15.09 4.94
CA LEU A 266 9.34 -14.07 5.59
C LEU A 266 10.70 -13.99 4.90
N ILE A 267 11.09 -12.78 4.47
CA ILE A 267 12.37 -12.54 3.78
C ILE A 267 13.30 -11.60 4.53
N ALA A 268 12.76 -10.73 5.39
CA ALA A 268 13.54 -9.88 6.28
C ALA A 268 12.84 -9.68 7.63
N ASP A 269 13.62 -9.60 8.69
CA ASP A 269 13.19 -9.33 10.06
C ASP A 269 14.11 -8.24 10.64
N LEU A 270 13.55 -7.05 10.87
CA LEU A 270 14.26 -5.89 11.37
C LEU A 270 13.87 -5.66 12.83
N THR A 271 14.85 -5.73 13.72
CA THR A 271 14.64 -5.47 15.14
C THR A 271 14.82 -3.98 15.43
N HIS A 272 13.70 -3.33 15.71
CA HIS A 272 13.65 -2.00 16.29
C HIS A 272 13.86 -2.09 17.80
N THR A 273 14.43 -1.05 18.41
CA THR A 273 14.71 -1.02 19.85
C THR A 273 13.45 -0.86 20.72
N SER A 274 12.30 -0.57 20.10
CA SER A 274 11.03 -0.25 20.77
C SER A 274 9.84 -0.69 19.91
N ASN A 275 8.63 -0.68 20.49
CA ASN A 275 7.39 -0.96 19.78
C ASN A 275 7.23 -0.08 18.54
N VAL A 276 6.86 -0.68 17.40
CA VAL A 276 6.58 0.05 16.17
C VAL A 276 5.09 0.37 16.11
N HIS A 277 4.71 1.58 16.53
CA HIS A 277 3.30 2.00 16.55
C HIS A 277 2.77 2.45 15.19
N SER A 278 3.64 3.02 14.38
CA SER A 278 3.32 3.45 13.03
C SER A 278 4.53 3.29 12.11
N MET A 279 4.23 3.10 10.84
CA MET A 279 5.21 2.90 9.80
C MET A 279 4.64 3.40 8.48
N VAL A 280 5.47 4.08 7.71
CA VAL A 280 5.19 4.45 6.32
C VAL A 280 6.37 4.07 5.45
N VAL A 281 6.11 3.88 4.16
CA VAL A 281 7.12 3.55 3.16
C VAL A 281 7.10 4.65 2.12
N THR A 282 8.27 5.05 1.64
CA THR A 282 8.37 6.05 0.59
C THR A 282 7.77 5.55 -0.73
N PRO A 283 7.26 6.44 -1.61
CA PRO A 283 6.67 6.04 -2.89
C PRO A 283 7.61 5.25 -3.81
N ASP A 284 8.92 5.45 -3.69
CA ASP A 284 9.94 4.67 -4.40
C ASP A 284 10.21 3.29 -3.77
N SER A 285 9.51 2.95 -2.67
CA SER A 285 9.69 1.72 -1.88
C SER A 285 11.11 1.50 -1.35
N ARG A 286 11.92 2.58 -1.25
CA ARG A 286 13.32 2.52 -0.83
C ARG A 286 13.53 2.78 0.65
N TYR A 287 12.67 3.54 1.30
CA TYR A 287 12.82 3.86 2.71
C TYR A 287 11.59 3.47 3.49
N ILE A 288 11.81 2.89 4.66
CA ILE A 288 10.78 2.73 5.68
C ILE A 288 11.03 3.77 6.75
N ILE A 289 9.96 4.41 7.19
CA ILE A 289 10.01 5.38 8.26
C ILE A 289 9.15 4.86 9.40
N THR A 290 9.73 4.76 10.59
CA THR A 290 9.07 4.24 11.79
C THR A 290 9.02 5.29 12.89
N GLY A 291 7.99 5.19 13.74
CA GLY A 291 7.84 6.02 14.93
C GLY A 291 8.25 5.25 16.18
N SER A 292 9.11 5.85 17.00
CA SER A 292 9.60 5.30 18.26
C SER A 292 8.79 5.76 19.48
N MET A 293 8.87 5.01 20.59
CA MET A 293 8.36 5.44 21.90
C MET A 293 9.14 6.63 22.48
N GLU A 294 10.39 6.82 22.06
CA GLU A 294 11.26 7.91 22.51
C GLU A 294 11.03 9.23 21.75
N GLY A 295 9.97 9.31 20.92
CA GLY A 295 9.66 10.52 20.15
C GLY A 295 10.50 10.71 18.88
N LEU A 296 11.26 9.68 18.49
CA LEU A 296 12.07 9.66 17.29
C LEU A 296 11.24 9.21 16.08
N VAL A 297 11.47 9.88 14.95
CA VAL A 297 11.10 9.37 13.62
C VAL A 297 12.36 8.81 12.99
N GLU A 298 12.42 7.50 12.81
CA GLU A 298 13.61 6.80 12.32
C GLU A 298 13.44 6.41 10.86
N ILE A 299 14.47 6.63 10.05
CA ILE A 299 14.50 6.31 8.63
C ILE A 299 15.39 5.10 8.43
N TRP A 300 14.88 4.14 7.68
CA TRP A 300 15.52 2.86 7.39
C TRP A 300 15.65 2.76 5.88
N GLU A 301 16.88 2.79 5.40
CA GLU A 301 17.15 2.61 3.97
C GLU A 301 17.18 1.13 3.61
N PHE A 302 16.35 0.77 2.64
CA PHE A 302 16.40 -0.49 1.95
C PHE A 302 17.23 -0.30 0.68
N GLU A 303 18.53 -0.63 0.75
CA GLU A 303 19.40 -0.55 -0.43
C GLU A 303 18.91 -1.45 -1.56
N ARG A 304 19.16 -1.06 -2.82
CA ARG A 304 18.92 -1.88 -4.03
C ARG A 304 19.70 -3.20 -4.04
N GLU A 305 20.76 -3.31 -3.24
CA GLU A 305 21.52 -4.54 -3.06
C GLU A 305 20.95 -5.46 -1.96
N SER A 306 19.91 -5.03 -1.26
CA SER A 306 19.25 -5.85 -0.25
C SER A 306 18.68 -7.12 -0.89
N PRO A 307 18.91 -8.31 -0.30
CA PRO A 307 18.63 -9.62 -0.91
C PRO A 307 17.14 -9.93 -1.22
N TRP A 308 16.23 -8.98 -1.02
CA TRP A 308 14.79 -9.11 -1.22
C TRP A 308 14.21 -8.08 -2.20
N PHE A 309 15.00 -7.14 -2.73
CA PHE A 309 14.61 -6.48 -3.97
C PHE A 309 14.78 -7.51 -5.08
N ASP A 310 13.68 -7.89 -5.73
CA ASP A 310 13.68 -8.97 -6.70
C ASP A 310 14.42 -8.56 -7.98
N LYS A 311 15.73 -8.79 -8.01
CA LYS A 311 16.57 -8.64 -9.20
C LYS A 311 16.02 -9.42 -10.39
N THR A 312 15.16 -10.43 -10.19
CA THR A 312 14.67 -11.24 -11.32
C THR A 312 13.69 -10.49 -12.21
N LYS A 313 12.94 -9.50 -11.71
CA LYS A 313 12.07 -8.69 -12.58
C LYS A 313 12.89 -7.75 -13.46
N GLU A 314 13.87 -7.06 -12.88
CA GLU A 314 14.79 -6.18 -13.63
C GLU A 314 15.65 -6.99 -14.59
N LEU A 315 16.21 -8.14 -14.16
CA LEU A 315 16.94 -9.06 -15.04
C LEU A 315 16.04 -9.71 -16.10
N ALA A 316 14.76 -9.95 -15.83
CA ALA A 316 13.82 -10.48 -16.82
C ALA A 316 13.42 -9.40 -17.83
N GLU A 317 13.21 -8.16 -17.40
CA GLU A 317 12.95 -7.01 -18.26
C GLU A 317 14.19 -6.68 -19.12
N GLU A 318 15.40 -6.72 -18.55
CA GLU A 318 16.66 -6.61 -19.28
C GLU A 318 16.87 -7.78 -20.25
N ALA A 319 16.67 -9.03 -19.83
CA ALA A 319 16.79 -10.19 -20.71
C ALA A 319 15.73 -10.18 -21.82
N GLN A 320 14.52 -9.69 -21.55
CA GLN A 320 13.48 -9.50 -22.55
C GLN A 320 13.85 -8.39 -23.53
N ALA A 321 14.36 -7.24 -23.06
CA ALA A 321 14.83 -6.15 -23.90
C ALA A 321 16.03 -6.57 -24.77
N GLU A 322 16.98 -7.34 -24.23
CA GLU A 322 18.10 -7.92 -25.00
C GLU A 322 17.62 -8.92 -26.05
N LEU A 323 16.65 -9.77 -25.71
CA LEU A 323 16.05 -10.72 -26.64
C LEU A 323 15.29 -10.00 -27.76
N GLU A 324 14.54 -8.95 -27.44
CA GLU A 324 13.85 -8.11 -28.43
C GLU A 324 14.84 -7.35 -29.32
N ALA A 325 15.89 -6.77 -28.76
CA ALA A 325 16.96 -6.13 -29.53
C ALA A 325 17.68 -7.12 -30.46
N PHE A 326 17.95 -8.33 -29.98
CA PHE A 326 18.49 -9.43 -30.79
C PHE A 326 17.54 -9.79 -31.93
N ARG A 327 16.24 -9.98 -31.65
CA ARG A 327 15.22 -10.30 -32.67
C ARG A 327 15.16 -9.21 -33.73
N MET A 328 15.16 -7.94 -33.33
CA MET A 328 15.15 -6.79 -34.24
C MET A 328 16.41 -6.70 -35.12
N LEU A 329 17.58 -7.07 -34.59
CA LEU A 329 18.81 -7.13 -35.38
C LEU A 329 18.78 -8.30 -36.38
N GLN A 330 18.32 -9.46 -35.95
CA GLN A 330 18.26 -10.65 -36.81
C GLN A 330 17.23 -10.50 -37.93
N ILE A 331 16.04 -9.97 -37.65
CA ILE A 331 15.04 -9.74 -38.70
C ILE A 331 15.56 -8.75 -39.75
N LYS A 332 16.26 -7.68 -39.35
CA LYS A 332 16.93 -6.76 -40.29
C LYS A 332 17.93 -7.48 -41.19
N LYS A 333 18.75 -8.39 -40.65
CA LYS A 333 19.69 -9.20 -41.44
C LYS A 333 18.98 -10.17 -42.39
N ILE A 334 17.94 -10.85 -41.93
CA ILE A 334 17.13 -11.77 -42.74
C ILE A 334 16.48 -10.99 -43.90
N MET A 335 15.92 -9.81 -43.62
CA MET A 335 15.30 -8.94 -44.61
C MET A 335 16.24 -8.50 -45.73
N THR A 336 17.53 -8.32 -45.44
CA THR A 336 18.51 -7.98 -46.48
C THR A 336 18.90 -9.16 -47.37
N ARG A 337 18.68 -10.41 -46.92
CA ARG A 337 19.26 -11.61 -47.53
C ARG A 337 18.23 -12.52 -48.19
N TYR A 338 16.99 -12.49 -47.74
CA TYR A 338 15.92 -13.38 -48.20
C TYR A 338 14.71 -12.56 -48.66
N GLU A 339 14.09 -12.97 -49.75
CA GLU A 339 12.84 -12.36 -50.25
C GLU A 339 11.61 -13.07 -49.68
N THR A 340 11.74 -14.37 -49.40
CA THR A 340 10.72 -15.19 -48.76
C THR A 340 11.36 -16.11 -47.72
N LEU A 341 10.69 -16.30 -46.59
CA LEU A 341 11.13 -17.24 -45.55
C LEU A 341 9.92 -17.95 -44.93
N PRO A 342 9.99 -19.27 -44.73
CA PRO A 342 9.00 -20.00 -43.94
C PRO A 342 8.90 -19.48 -42.49
N LEU A 343 7.68 -19.37 -41.95
CA LEU A 343 7.37 -18.88 -40.60
C LEU A 343 8.00 -19.75 -39.51
N ASP A 344 8.03 -21.07 -39.70
CA ASP A 344 8.66 -22.04 -38.80
C ASP A 344 10.17 -21.79 -38.66
N ARG A 345 10.86 -21.56 -39.79
CA ARG A 345 12.28 -21.20 -39.80
C ARG A 345 12.52 -19.83 -39.19
N LEU A 346 11.63 -18.87 -39.39
CA LEU A 346 11.76 -17.56 -38.76
C LEU A 346 11.63 -17.66 -37.23
N GLY A 347 10.64 -18.42 -36.75
CA GLY A 347 10.44 -18.67 -35.32
C GLY A 347 11.67 -19.27 -34.66
N ILE A 348 12.33 -20.23 -35.32
CA ILE A 348 13.59 -20.82 -34.84
C ILE A 348 14.71 -19.79 -34.79
N LEU A 349 14.88 -18.96 -35.83
CA LEU A 349 15.95 -17.95 -35.89
C LEU A 349 15.77 -16.82 -34.87
N LEU A 350 14.52 -16.44 -34.59
CA LEU A 350 14.15 -15.39 -33.65
C LEU A 350 13.88 -15.92 -32.22
N ARG A 351 14.06 -17.23 -32.00
CA ARG A 351 13.86 -17.90 -30.70
C ARG A 351 12.45 -17.69 -30.14
N PHE A 352 11.42 -17.88 -30.96
CA PHE A 352 10.04 -18.01 -30.49
C PHE A 352 9.75 -19.44 -30.07
N LYS A 353 8.92 -19.62 -29.04
CA LYS A 353 8.55 -20.95 -28.54
C LYS A 353 7.30 -21.48 -29.22
N THR A 354 6.38 -20.58 -29.58
CA THR A 354 5.18 -20.93 -30.31
C THR A 354 5.00 -20.08 -31.57
N PRO A 355 4.24 -20.58 -32.57
CA PRO A 355 3.89 -19.80 -33.76
C PRO A 355 3.01 -18.59 -33.43
N GLU A 356 2.11 -18.68 -32.43
CA GLU A 356 1.22 -17.57 -32.08
C GLU A 356 2.01 -16.36 -31.55
N GLU A 357 3.02 -16.59 -30.70
CA GLU A 357 3.89 -15.52 -30.19
C GLU A 357 4.64 -14.78 -31.32
N LEU A 358 5.00 -15.50 -32.38
CA LEU A 358 5.67 -14.92 -33.54
C LEU A 358 4.70 -14.07 -34.38
N GLU A 359 3.46 -14.55 -34.58
CA GLU A 359 2.44 -13.82 -35.32
C GLU A 359 2.06 -12.51 -34.63
N ASP A 360 1.81 -12.54 -33.32
CA ASP A 360 1.50 -11.35 -32.52
C ASP A 360 2.67 -10.35 -32.56
N TRP A 361 3.91 -10.83 -32.39
CA TRP A 361 5.08 -9.96 -32.46
C TRP A 361 5.29 -9.32 -33.85
N LEU A 362 4.94 -10.02 -34.94
CA LEU A 362 5.00 -9.47 -36.30
C LEU A 362 3.95 -8.39 -36.54
N LEU A 363 2.80 -8.47 -35.87
CA LEU A 363 1.73 -7.46 -35.95
C LEU A 363 2.11 -6.17 -35.23
N ASP A 364 2.89 -6.27 -34.15
CA ASP A 364 3.36 -5.14 -33.35
C ASP A 364 4.62 -4.43 -33.93
N LEU A 365 5.14 -4.89 -35.07
CA LEU A 365 6.28 -4.26 -35.72
C LEU A 365 5.97 -2.83 -36.20
N PRO A 366 6.95 -1.92 -36.20
CA PRO A 366 6.78 -0.59 -36.76
C PRO A 366 6.30 -0.66 -38.23
N PRO A 367 5.36 0.23 -38.65
CA PRO A 367 4.75 0.19 -39.98
C PRO A 367 5.74 0.40 -41.13
N GLU A 368 6.96 0.82 -40.83
CA GLU A 368 8.07 1.03 -41.75
C GLU A 368 8.79 -0.27 -42.15
N MET A 369 8.59 -1.37 -41.43
CA MET A 369 9.17 -2.67 -41.79
C MET A 369 8.38 -3.34 -42.92
N PRO A 370 9.03 -3.72 -44.05
CA PRO A 370 8.32 -4.19 -45.23
C PRO A 370 8.04 -5.70 -45.16
N VAL A 371 7.39 -6.15 -44.09
CA VAL A 371 7.10 -7.56 -43.81
C VAL A 371 5.61 -7.82 -44.02
N LYS A 372 5.25 -8.85 -44.80
CA LYS A 372 3.86 -9.28 -44.97
C LYS A 372 3.76 -10.80 -44.85
N ILE A 373 2.85 -11.27 -44.02
CA ILE A 373 2.48 -12.69 -43.94
C ILE A 373 1.64 -13.04 -45.18
N ASP A 374 2.03 -14.10 -45.90
CA ASP A 374 1.30 -14.62 -47.06
C ASP A 374 0.92 -16.09 -46.83
N GLY A 375 -0.39 -16.35 -46.69
CA GLY A 375 -0.90 -17.67 -46.31
C GLY A 375 -0.60 -18.04 -44.85
N LYS A 376 -0.54 -19.35 -44.57
CA LYS A 376 -0.34 -19.87 -43.20
C LYS A 376 1.12 -20.03 -42.78
N ASP A 377 2.07 -20.05 -43.74
CA ASP A 377 3.44 -20.54 -43.45
C ASP A 377 4.57 -19.69 -44.04
N LEU A 378 4.29 -18.53 -44.66
CA LEU A 378 5.30 -17.76 -45.37
C LEU A 378 5.28 -16.26 -45.05
N ILE A 379 6.48 -15.69 -44.91
CA ILE A 379 6.70 -14.25 -44.83
C ILE A 379 7.35 -13.77 -46.12
N ILE A 380 6.75 -12.73 -46.70
CA ILE A 380 7.27 -12.00 -47.86
C ILE A 380 7.88 -10.69 -47.37
N ILE A 381 9.15 -10.49 -47.71
CA ILE A 381 9.88 -9.27 -47.41
C ILE A 381 9.85 -8.43 -48.68
N LYS A 382 9.08 -7.34 -48.67
CA LYS A 382 9.03 -6.42 -49.81
C LYS A 382 10.34 -5.63 -49.83
N LYS A 383 11.16 -5.81 -50.86
CA LYS A 383 12.27 -4.88 -51.09
C LYS A 383 11.69 -3.52 -51.46
N THR A 384 11.88 -2.52 -50.63
CA THR A 384 11.82 -1.13 -51.07
C THR A 384 12.93 -0.94 -52.10
N VAL A 385 12.53 -0.68 -53.34
CA VAL A 385 13.45 -0.30 -54.44
C VAL A 385 14.08 1.04 -54.12
#